data_AF-A0A9W6QKF6-F1
#
_entry.id   AF-A0A9W6QKF6-F1
#
_cell.length_a   1.000
_cell.length_b   1.000
_cell.length_c   1.000
_cell.angle_alpha   90.00
_cell.angle_beta   90.00
_cell.angle_gamma   90.00
#
_symmetry.space_group_name_H-M   'P 1'
#
loop_
_entity.id
_entity.type
_entity.pdbx_description
1 polymer ?
#
loop_
_entity_poly.entity_id
_entity_poly.type
_entity_poly.pdbx_seq_one_letter_code
_entity_poly.pdbx_strand_id
1 'polypeptide(L)'
;MGMSVTSTEVPARVADRPHRIALMAFMVVVLAHWAEHLAQAAQIYVLGWPTAQARGVLGIPFPALISSEWLHYGYALVMLVGLFVLRKGFAGRSRQWWDLALALQFWHHIEHLLLFIQAQTGWRLGGAAVPTSIVQLIVPRVELHLFYNTIVTIPMVIAVVLHQRARAAA
;
A
#
# COMPACT_ATOMS: atom_id res chain seq x y z
N MET A 1 22.22 44.66 28.23
CA MET A 1 20.90 44.07 28.54
C MET A 1 20.50 43.21 27.34
N GLY A 2 20.97 41.96 27.30
CA GLY A 2 20.73 41.04 26.19
C GLY A 2 19.64 40.05 26.57
N MET A 3 18.46 40.19 25.97
CA MET A 3 17.38 39.21 26.12
C MET A 3 17.73 37.98 25.27
N SER A 4 18.24 36.94 25.93
CA SER A 4 18.32 35.60 25.36
C SER A 4 16.89 35.06 25.22
N VAL A 5 16.38 35.03 24.00
CA VAL A 5 15.13 34.34 23.67
C VAL A 5 15.41 32.84 23.76
N THR A 6 15.00 32.21 24.85
CA THR A 6 14.96 30.75 24.98
C THR A 6 13.96 30.20 23.98
N SER A 7 14.47 29.64 22.89
CA SER A 7 13.71 28.81 21.96
C SER A 7 13.08 27.66 22.75
N THR A 8 11.75 27.59 22.73
CA THR A 8 10.98 26.48 23.28
C THR A 8 11.28 25.22 22.47
N GLU A 9 12.27 24.45 22.92
CA GLU A 9 12.47 23.08 22.46
C GLU A 9 11.25 22.26 22.89
N VAL A 10 10.29 22.09 21.97
CA VAL A 10 9.31 21.01 22.12
C VAL A 10 10.12 19.72 22.21
N PRO A 11 10.09 19.00 23.35
CA PRO A 11 10.95 17.83 23.52
C PRO A 11 10.65 16.85 22.39
N ALA A 12 11.70 16.41 21.67
CA ALA A 12 11.61 15.61 20.45
C ALA A 12 10.64 14.41 20.55
N ARG A 13 10.41 13.88 21.76
CA ARG A 13 9.44 12.82 22.07
C ARG A 13 7.98 13.19 21.81
N VAL A 14 7.57 14.46 21.92
CA VAL A 14 6.18 14.90 21.67
C VAL A 14 5.89 14.99 20.17
N ALA A 15 6.85 15.48 19.37
CA ALA A 15 6.74 15.56 17.91
C ALA A 15 6.68 14.18 17.22
N ASP A 16 7.15 13.13 17.90
CA ASP A 16 7.29 11.77 17.38
C ASP A 16 6.04 10.88 17.62
N ARG A 17 5.18 11.24 18.58
CA ARG A 17 3.89 10.56 18.83
C ARG A 17 2.93 10.55 17.64
N PRO A 18 2.64 11.68 16.95
CA PRO A 18 1.70 11.68 15.83
C PRO A 18 2.20 10.82 14.67
N HIS A 19 3.50 10.84 14.37
CA HIS A 19 4.10 9.98 13.35
C HIS A 19 3.90 8.50 13.69
N ARG A 20 4.14 8.09 14.94
CA ARG A 20 3.94 6.71 15.38
C ARG A 20 2.48 6.25 15.22
N ILE A 21 1.52 7.07 15.64
CA ILE A 21 0.09 6.72 15.53
C ILE A 21 -0.30 6.58 14.06
N ALA A 22 0.12 7.53 13.21
CA ALA A 22 -0.15 7.49 11.78
C ALA A 22 0.51 6.27 11.12
N LEU A 23 1.75 5.93 11.48
CA LEU A 23 2.44 4.74 11.01
C LEU A 23 1.71 3.46 11.44
N MET A 24 1.28 3.36 12.70
CA MET A 24 0.51 2.21 13.17
C MET A 24 -0.82 2.06 12.43
N ALA A 25 -1.57 3.15 12.26
CA ALA A 25 -2.81 3.14 11.48
C ALA A 25 -2.57 2.70 10.03
N PHE A 26 -1.50 3.21 9.41
CA PHE A 26 -1.09 2.80 8.08
C PHE A 26 -0.76 1.30 8.00
N MET A 27 -0.01 0.77 8.98
CA MET A 27 0.28 -0.66 9.04
C MET A 27 -0.98 -1.53 9.21
N VAL A 28 -1.99 -1.06 9.94
CA VAL A 28 -3.29 -1.75 10.03
C VAL A 28 -3.97 -1.81 8.66
N VAL A 29 -3.96 -0.70 7.91
CA VAL A 29 -4.51 -0.66 6.55
C VAL A 29 -3.78 -1.63 5.61
N VAL A 30 -2.44 -1.70 5.69
CA VAL A 30 -1.61 -2.65 4.94
C VAL A 30 -2.00 -4.11 5.27
N LEU A 31 -2.14 -4.44 6.56
CA LEU A 31 -2.50 -5.78 7.00
C LEU A 31 -3.92 -6.17 6.58
N ALA A 32 -4.88 -5.25 6.65
CA ALA A 32 -6.25 -5.49 6.20
C ALA A 32 -6.31 -5.84 4.71
N HIS A 33 -5.49 -5.19 3.88
CA HIS A 33 -5.41 -5.48 2.46
C HIS A 33 -4.70 -6.79 2.15
N TRP A 34 -3.67 -7.13 2.91
CA TRP A 34 -3.09 -8.47 2.87
C TRP A 34 -4.13 -9.54 3.19
N ALA A 35 -4.95 -9.34 4.23
CA ALA A 35 -6.00 -10.28 4.61
C ALA A 35 -7.00 -10.47 3.45
N GLU A 36 -7.39 -9.39 2.76
CA GLU A 36 -8.26 -9.45 1.60
C GLU A 36 -7.68 -10.33 0.49
N HIS A 37 -6.42 -10.09 0.09
CA HIS A 37 -5.78 -10.83 -0.99
C HIS A 37 -5.40 -12.26 -0.62
N LEU A 38 -5.01 -12.54 0.62
CA LEU A 38 -4.75 -13.90 1.08
C LEU A 38 -6.04 -14.71 1.16
N ALA A 39 -7.15 -14.11 1.60
CA ALA A 39 -8.44 -14.77 1.56
C ALA A 39 -8.87 -15.07 0.12
N GLN A 40 -8.67 -14.14 -0.80
CA GLN A 40 -8.93 -14.36 -2.22
C GLN A 40 -8.07 -15.51 -2.78
N ALA A 41 -6.78 -15.55 -2.44
CA ALA A 41 -5.90 -16.64 -2.84
C ALA A 41 -6.34 -17.98 -2.25
N ALA A 42 -6.70 -18.03 -0.98
CA ALA A 42 -7.20 -19.24 -0.32
C ALA A 42 -8.51 -19.73 -0.95
N GLN A 43 -9.44 -18.82 -1.29
CA GLN A 43 -10.67 -19.17 -1.99
C GLN A 43 -10.38 -19.87 -3.33
N ILE A 44 -9.40 -19.38 -4.09
CA ILE A 44 -9.04 -19.97 -5.39
C ILE A 44 -8.28 -21.29 -5.21
N TYR A 45 -7.18 -21.27 -4.46
CA TYR A 45 -6.21 -22.37 -4.46
C TYR A 45 -6.46 -23.44 -3.41
N VAL A 46 -7.15 -23.10 -2.31
CA VAL A 46 -7.46 -24.06 -1.24
C VAL A 46 -8.90 -24.55 -1.36
N LEU A 47 -9.85 -23.64 -1.62
CA LEU A 47 -11.28 -23.98 -1.72
C LEU A 47 -11.75 -24.29 -3.14
N GLY A 48 -10.91 -24.06 -4.16
CA GLY A 48 -11.22 -24.37 -5.56
C GLY A 48 -12.28 -23.46 -6.17
N TRP A 49 -12.51 -22.26 -5.62
CA TRP A 49 -13.52 -21.35 -6.15
C TRP A 49 -13.08 -20.77 -7.51
N PRO A 50 -14.01 -20.60 -8.46
CA PRO A 50 -13.73 -19.82 -9.67
C PRO A 50 -13.27 -18.41 -9.32
N THR A 51 -12.30 -17.85 -10.06
CA THR A 51 -11.74 -16.51 -9.81
C THR A 51 -12.82 -15.41 -9.75
N ALA A 52 -13.89 -15.54 -10.54
CA ALA A 52 -15.02 -14.60 -10.52
C ALA A 52 -15.83 -14.58 -9.20
N GLN A 53 -15.72 -15.65 -8.41
CA GLN A 53 -16.39 -15.82 -7.11
C GLN A 53 -15.44 -15.60 -5.93
N ALA A 54 -14.13 -15.66 -6.15
CA ALA A 54 -13.11 -15.39 -5.14
C ALA A 54 -12.96 -13.89 -4.89
N ARG A 55 -13.71 -13.38 -3.91
CA ARG A 55 -13.86 -11.94 -3.63
C ARG A 55 -13.21 -11.49 -2.33
N GLY A 56 -12.33 -12.30 -1.73
CA GLY A 56 -11.63 -11.93 -0.49
C GLY A 56 -12.54 -11.93 0.74
N VAL A 57 -12.16 -11.19 1.79
CA VAL A 57 -12.89 -11.13 3.06
C VAL A 57 -14.10 -10.22 2.92
N LEU A 58 -13.90 -9.00 2.39
CA LEU A 58 -14.93 -7.98 2.31
C LEU A 58 -15.85 -8.17 1.09
N GLY A 59 -15.39 -8.86 0.04
CA GLY A 59 -16.17 -8.92 -1.21
C GLY A 59 -17.23 -10.01 -1.23
N ILE A 60 -17.25 -10.88 -0.22
CA ILE A 60 -18.38 -11.77 0.06
C ILE A 60 -19.58 -10.96 0.60
N PRO A 61 -19.46 -10.21 1.71
CA PRO A 61 -20.58 -9.43 2.25
C PRO A 61 -20.90 -8.17 1.43
N PHE A 62 -19.91 -7.56 0.77
CA PHE A 62 -20.08 -6.30 0.02
C PHE A 62 -19.60 -6.40 -1.44
N PRO A 63 -20.23 -7.25 -2.27
CA PRO A 63 -19.73 -7.54 -3.62
C PRO A 63 -19.69 -6.32 -4.53
N ALA A 64 -20.68 -5.41 -4.43
CA ALA A 64 -20.74 -4.18 -5.21
C ALA A 64 -19.58 -3.22 -4.91
N LEU A 65 -19.09 -3.22 -3.66
CA LEU A 65 -17.97 -2.40 -3.22
C LEU A 65 -16.68 -2.84 -3.93
N ILE A 66 -16.43 -4.15 -3.97
CA ILE A 66 -15.20 -4.73 -4.50
C ILE A 66 -15.23 -4.89 -6.02
N SER A 67 -16.39 -4.97 -6.66
CA SER A 67 -16.47 -4.90 -8.13
C SER A 67 -16.13 -3.52 -8.70
N SER A 68 -15.98 -2.50 -7.85
CA SER A 68 -15.69 -1.14 -8.28
C SER A 68 -14.19 -0.91 -8.52
N GLU A 69 -13.84 -0.46 -9.72
CA GLU A 69 -12.48 0.02 -10.03
C GLU A 69 -12.13 1.29 -9.22
N TRP A 70 -13.12 2.03 -8.71
CA TRP A 70 -12.88 3.13 -7.76
C TRP A 70 -12.32 2.65 -6.43
N LEU A 71 -12.78 1.51 -5.90
CA LEU A 71 -12.25 0.99 -4.64
C LEU A 71 -10.78 0.58 -4.82
N HIS A 72 -10.49 -0.16 -5.89
CA HIS A 72 -9.14 -0.61 -6.19
C HIS A 72 -8.18 0.57 -6.36
N TYR A 73 -8.54 1.54 -7.20
CA TYR A 73 -7.73 2.73 -7.43
C TYR A 73 -7.60 3.60 -6.17
N GLY A 74 -8.70 3.79 -5.44
CA GLY A 74 -8.72 4.55 -4.19
C GLY A 74 -7.80 3.94 -3.13
N TYR A 75 -7.81 2.62 -2.97
CA TYR A 75 -6.90 1.93 -2.07
C TYR A 75 -5.43 2.13 -2.49
N ALA A 76 -5.11 1.94 -3.78
CA ALA A 76 -3.76 2.16 -4.30
C ALA A 76 -3.26 3.61 -4.06
N LEU A 77 -4.15 4.59 -4.17
CA LEU A 77 -3.86 5.99 -3.88
C LEU A 77 -3.62 6.24 -2.39
N VAL A 78 -4.45 5.68 -1.50
CA VAL A 78 -4.25 5.75 -0.04
C VAL A 78 -2.89 5.17 0.36
N MET A 79 -2.50 4.04 -0.23
CA MET A 79 -1.20 3.43 0.01
C MET A 79 -0.05 4.34 -0.41
N LEU A 80 -0.13 4.92 -1.61
CA LEU A 80 0.89 5.83 -2.12
C LEU A 80 1.01 7.10 -1.25
N VAL A 81 -0.12 7.72 -0.89
CA VAL A 81 -0.16 8.91 -0.03
C VAL A 81 0.38 8.59 1.36
N GLY A 82 0.00 7.45 1.95
CA GLY A 82 0.50 7.00 3.25
C GLY A 82 2.02 6.85 3.27
N LEU A 83 2.59 6.15 2.26
CA LEU A 83 4.04 6.04 2.10
C LEU A 83 4.70 7.41 1.93
N PHE A 84 4.14 8.29 1.10
CA PHE A 84 4.72 9.61 0.85
C PHE A 84 4.70 10.52 2.08
N VAL A 85 3.57 10.60 2.79
CA VAL A 85 3.40 11.48 3.95
C VAL A 85 4.26 11.01 5.13
N LEU A 86 4.28 9.71 5.41
CA LEU A 86 5.05 9.14 6.52
C LEU A 86 6.57 9.16 6.26
N ARG A 87 6.97 9.31 5.00
CA ARG A 87 8.37 9.31 4.54
C ARG A 87 9.28 10.16 5.43
N LYS A 88 8.85 11.38 5.80
CA LYS A 88 9.67 12.33 6.58
C LYS A 88 10.06 11.83 7.98
N GLY A 89 9.32 10.88 8.56
CA GLY A 89 9.65 10.28 9.85
C GLY A 89 10.79 9.25 9.81
N PHE A 90 11.21 8.81 8.62
CA PHE A 90 12.30 7.86 8.46
C PHE A 90 13.62 8.57 8.14
N ALA A 91 14.73 8.05 8.69
CA ALA A 91 16.08 8.59 8.51
C ALA A 91 17.12 7.47 8.31
N GLY A 92 18.28 7.79 7.72
CA GLY A 92 19.37 6.84 7.50
C GLY A 92 18.93 5.60 6.72
N ARG A 93 19.34 4.41 7.17
CA ARG A 93 19.04 3.15 6.47
C ARG A 93 17.56 2.83 6.41
N SER A 94 16.77 3.17 7.43
CA SER A 94 15.31 2.92 7.41
C SER A 94 14.63 3.74 6.29
N ARG A 95 15.10 4.96 6.04
CA ARG A 95 14.62 5.81 4.95
C ARG A 95 14.88 5.21 3.57
N GLN A 96 16.04 4.60 3.35
CA GLN A 96 16.36 3.97 2.06
C GLN A 96 15.39 2.84 1.72
N TRP A 97 15.05 1.99 2.70
CA TRP A 97 14.07 0.93 2.52
C TRP A 97 12.65 1.47 2.33
N TRP A 98 12.29 2.53 3.05
CA TRP A 98 11.00 3.19 2.87
C TRP A 98 10.86 3.81 1.47
N ASP A 99 11.93 4.42 0.97
CA ASP A 99 11.98 5.00 -0.37
C ASP A 99 11.89 3.91 -1.46
N LEU A 100 12.50 2.74 -1.24
CA LEU A 100 12.33 1.58 -2.12
C LEU A 100 10.87 1.10 -2.14
N ALA A 101 10.23 0.96 -0.96
CA ALA A 101 8.81 0.61 -0.89
C ALA A 101 7.93 1.63 -1.62
N LEU A 102 8.22 2.93 -1.45
CA LEU A 102 7.51 4.01 -2.14
C LEU A 102 7.68 3.94 -3.67
N ALA A 103 8.90 3.68 -4.17
CA ALA A 103 9.15 3.56 -5.60
C ALA A 103 8.39 2.38 -6.23
N LEU A 104 8.40 1.22 -5.55
CA LEU A 104 7.66 0.04 -5.99
C LEU A 104 6.14 0.26 -5.94
N GLN A 105 5.63 0.89 -4.87
CA GLN A 105 4.21 1.23 -4.76
C GLN A 105 3.79 2.26 -5.81
N PHE A 106 4.66 3.20 -6.17
CA PHE A 106 4.40 4.17 -7.22
C PHE A 106 4.24 3.49 -8.58
N TRP A 107 5.12 2.54 -8.92
CA TRP A 107 4.94 1.72 -10.13
C TRP A 107 3.63 0.91 -10.08
N HIS A 108 3.36 0.23 -8.98
CA HIS A 108 2.12 -0.52 -8.80
C HIS A 108 0.88 0.38 -8.95
N HIS A 109 0.94 1.61 -8.43
CA HIS A 109 -0.12 2.60 -8.60
C HIS A 109 -0.32 3.03 -10.06
N ILE A 110 0.74 3.13 -10.87
CA ILE A 110 0.61 3.42 -12.32
C ILE A 110 -0.19 2.31 -13.00
N GLU A 111 0.04 1.04 -12.67
CA GLU A 111 -0.75 -0.07 -13.21
C GLU A 111 -2.23 0.05 -12.81
N HIS A 112 -2.53 0.42 -11.56
CA HIS A 112 -3.89 0.69 -11.12
C HIS A 112 -4.52 1.91 -11.80
N LEU A 113 -3.78 2.99 -12.00
CA LEU A 113 -4.25 4.17 -12.72
C LEU A 113 -4.62 3.81 -14.16
N LEU A 114 -3.80 2.98 -14.80
CA LEU A 114 -4.06 2.48 -16.14
C LEU A 114 -5.36 1.66 -16.21
N LEU A 115 -5.59 0.77 -15.25
CA LEU A 115 -6.85 0.02 -15.13
C LEU A 115 -8.05 0.96 -14.93
N PHE A 116 -7.90 1.95 -14.06
CA PHE A 116 -8.93 2.93 -13.76
C PHE A 116 -9.31 3.76 -14.99
N ILE A 117 -8.32 4.29 -15.72
CA ILE A 117 -8.54 5.05 -16.96
C ILE A 117 -9.27 4.20 -18.00
N GLN A 118 -8.86 2.93 -18.18
CA GLN A 118 -9.57 2.01 -19.06
C GLN A 118 -11.03 1.85 -18.62
N ALA A 119 -11.29 1.64 -17.33
CA ALA A 119 -12.63 1.49 -16.80
C ALA A 119 -13.52 2.73 -17.03
N GLN A 120 -12.96 3.94 -16.94
CA GLN A 120 -13.72 5.19 -17.14
C GLN A 120 -13.95 5.56 -18.61
N THR A 121 -12.99 5.26 -19.48
CA THR A 121 -13.01 5.72 -20.89
C THR A 121 -13.53 4.67 -21.87
N GLY A 122 -13.57 3.40 -21.46
CA GLY A 122 -13.88 2.28 -22.35
C GLY A 122 -12.72 1.86 -23.25
N TRP A 123 -11.64 2.63 -23.33
CA TRP A 123 -10.41 2.21 -24.00
C TRP A 123 -9.79 0.99 -23.30
N ARG A 124 -9.11 0.11 -24.06
CA ARG A 124 -8.53 -1.14 -23.57
C ARG A 124 -7.12 -1.33 -24.11
N LEU A 125 -6.18 -1.62 -23.21
CA LEU A 125 -4.79 -1.91 -23.57
C LEU A 125 -4.75 -3.11 -24.51
N GLY A 126 -4.19 -2.94 -25.71
CA GLY A 126 -4.07 -4.01 -26.70
C GLY A 126 -5.41 -4.59 -27.19
N GLY A 127 -6.53 -3.88 -27.01
CA GLY A 127 -7.86 -4.38 -27.37
C GLY A 127 -8.40 -5.49 -26.46
N ALA A 128 -7.86 -5.62 -25.24
CA ALA A 128 -8.31 -6.62 -24.27
C ALA A 128 -9.81 -6.50 -23.94
N ALA A 129 -10.45 -7.64 -23.62
CA ALA A 129 -11.88 -7.69 -23.30
C ALA A 129 -12.25 -6.94 -22.00
N VAL A 130 -11.29 -6.83 -21.07
CA VAL A 130 -11.46 -6.20 -19.76
C VAL A 130 -10.27 -5.27 -19.46
N PRO A 131 -10.41 -4.28 -18.55
CA PRO A 131 -9.28 -3.48 -18.11
C PRO A 131 -8.10 -4.36 -17.68
N THR A 132 -6.96 -4.18 -18.33
CA THR A 132 -5.76 -5.01 -18.13
C THR A 132 -4.53 -4.12 -17.99
N SER A 133 -3.69 -4.36 -16.98
CA SER A 133 -2.43 -3.63 -16.80
C SER A 133 -1.33 -4.19 -17.70
N ILE A 134 -0.13 -3.58 -17.66
CA ILE A 134 1.00 -3.97 -18.51
C ILE A 134 1.49 -5.37 -18.12
N VAL A 135 1.77 -5.60 -16.83
CA VAL A 135 2.29 -6.90 -16.38
C VAL A 135 1.19 -7.97 -16.37
N GLN A 136 -0.08 -7.57 -16.26
CA GLN A 136 -1.21 -8.49 -16.38
C GLN A 136 -1.33 -9.17 -17.75
N LEU A 137 -0.65 -8.67 -18.79
CA LEU A 137 -0.60 -9.31 -20.10
C LEU A 137 0.06 -10.70 -20.06
N ILE A 138 0.91 -10.94 -19.05
CA ILE A 138 1.68 -12.19 -18.92
C ILE A 138 1.54 -12.87 -17.55
N VAL A 139 1.03 -12.17 -16.54
CA VAL A 139 0.78 -12.73 -15.19
C VAL A 139 -0.68 -12.51 -14.80
N PRO A 140 -1.43 -13.51 -14.31
CA PRO A 140 -2.83 -13.30 -13.94
C PRO A 140 -2.97 -12.33 -12.75
N ARG A 141 -4.14 -11.67 -12.66
CA ARG A 141 -4.36 -10.50 -11.78
C ARG A 141 -4.06 -10.81 -10.31
N VAL A 142 -4.54 -11.93 -9.78
CA VAL A 142 -4.47 -12.24 -8.34
C VAL A 142 -3.02 -12.46 -7.92
N GLU A 143 -2.29 -13.26 -8.70
CA GLU A 143 -0.88 -13.58 -8.51
C GLU A 143 -0.02 -12.33 -8.61
N LEU A 144 -0.34 -11.46 -9.59
CA LEU A 144 0.35 -10.19 -9.74
C LEU A 144 0.13 -9.27 -8.53
N HIS A 145 -1.08 -9.20 -7.98
CA HIS A 145 -1.35 -8.41 -6.77
C HIS A 145 -0.61 -8.99 -5.56
N LEU A 146 -0.60 -10.31 -5.38
CA LEU A 146 0.18 -10.97 -4.32
C LEU A 146 1.67 -10.67 -4.46
N PHE A 147 2.20 -10.69 -5.68
CA PHE A 147 3.58 -10.35 -5.97
C PHE A 147 3.89 -8.90 -5.62
N TYR A 148 3.11 -7.94 -6.13
CA TYR A 148 3.30 -6.52 -5.82
C TYR A 148 3.21 -6.24 -4.31
N ASN A 149 2.19 -6.78 -3.66
CA ASN A 149 2.03 -6.64 -2.22
C ASN A 149 3.25 -7.17 -1.47
N THR A 150 3.82 -8.29 -1.91
CA THR A 150 5.05 -8.86 -1.35
C THR A 150 6.24 -7.91 -1.50
N ILE A 151 6.54 -7.50 -2.74
CA ILE A 151 7.76 -6.71 -3.00
C ILE A 151 7.68 -5.29 -2.44
N VAL A 152 6.47 -4.74 -2.22
CA VAL A 152 6.27 -3.46 -1.51
C VAL A 152 6.35 -3.65 0.00
N THR A 153 5.76 -4.71 0.55
CA THR A 153 5.65 -4.90 2.01
C THR A 153 6.98 -5.28 2.64
N ILE A 154 7.82 -6.10 1.99
CA ILE A 154 9.14 -6.47 2.51
C ILE A 154 10.01 -5.24 2.84
N PRO A 155 10.31 -4.33 1.89
CA PRO A 155 11.11 -3.14 2.20
C PRO A 155 10.42 -2.23 3.22
N MET A 156 9.08 -2.14 3.19
CA MET A 156 8.31 -1.38 4.18
C MET A 156 8.52 -1.93 5.61
N VAL A 157 8.41 -3.24 5.81
CA VAL A 157 8.63 -3.89 7.10
C VAL A 157 10.08 -3.72 7.56
N ILE A 158 11.06 -3.87 6.66
CA ILE A 158 12.48 -3.63 6.98
C ILE A 158 12.68 -2.19 7.45
N ALA A 159 12.09 -1.22 6.75
CA ALA A 159 12.14 0.19 7.15
C ALA A 159 11.56 0.42 8.56
N VAL A 160 10.37 -0.14 8.84
CA VAL A 160 9.72 -0.02 10.16
C VAL A 160 10.56 -0.67 11.27
N VAL A 161 11.09 -1.87 11.05
CA VAL A 161 11.95 -2.57 12.03
C VAL A 161 13.20 -1.75 12.33
N LEU A 162 13.89 -1.25 11.29
CA LEU A 162 15.07 -0.41 11.47
C LEU A 162 14.75 0.92 12.16
N HIS A 163 13.61 1.53 11.82
CA HIS A 163 13.14 2.76 12.46
C HIS A 163 12.87 2.57 13.95
N GLN A 164 12.20 1.47 14.33
CA GLN A 164 11.96 1.16 15.74
C GLN A 164 13.23 0.84 16.52
N ARG A 165 14.19 0.12 15.91
CA ARG A 165 15.49 -0.17 16.54
C ARG A 165 16.30 1.11 16.79
N ALA A 166 16.36 2.02 15.82
CA ALA A 166 17.06 3.29 15.97
C ALA A 166 16.47 4.14 17.11
N ARG A 167 15.14 4.10 17.29
CA ARG A 167 14.45 4.80 18.37
C ARG A 167 14.68 4.19 19.75
N ALA A 168 14.75 2.87 19.84
CA ALA A 168 15.02 2.19 21.11
C ALA A 168 16.45 2.43 21.62
N ALA A 169 17.38 2.77 20.72
CA ALA A 169 18.77 3.06 21.04
C ALA A 169 19.05 4.55 21.37
N ALA A 170 18.04 5.43 21.24
CA ALA A 170 18.13 6.88 21.48
C ALA A 170 17.43 7.27 22.80
#